data_AF-A0AAW5WT85-F1
#
_entry.id   AF-A0AAW5WT85-F1
#
_cell.length_a   1.000
_cell.length_b   1.000
_cell.length_c   1.000
_cell.angle_alpha   90.00
_cell.angle_beta   90.00
_cell.angle_gamma   90.00
#
_symmetry.space_group_name_H-M   'P 1'
#
loop_
_entity.id
_entity.type
_entity.pdbx_description
1 polymer ?
#
loop_
_entity_poly.entity_id
_entity_poly.type
_entity_poly.pdbx_seq_one_letter_code
_entity_poly.pdbx_strand_id
1 'polypeptide(L)'
;MPMFLTDNQVTAIKRKRGELNISVLGLSRQLGLSRWTLDNIFKRNHRKVTPATYKKLSDWLIEEYSTQDLKDSQAVATQDK
;
A
#
# COMPACT_ATOMS: atom_id res chain seq x y z
N MET A 1 2.57 -10.34 -18.84
CA MET A 1 3.93 -9.85 -18.52
C MET A 1 4.11 -9.80 -17.01
N PRO A 2 5.25 -10.24 -16.45
CA PRO A 2 5.57 -10.01 -15.04
C PRO A 2 5.83 -8.52 -14.77
N MET A 3 5.49 -8.05 -13.56
CA MET A 3 5.77 -6.69 -13.09
C MET A 3 6.84 -6.74 -12.00
N PHE A 4 7.60 -5.66 -11.86
CA PHE A 4 8.65 -5.55 -10.85
C PHE A 4 8.38 -4.38 -9.93
N LEU A 5 8.38 -4.65 -8.62
CA LEU A 5 8.34 -3.62 -7.61
C LEU A 5 9.73 -2.99 -7.46
N THR A 6 9.79 -1.67 -7.32
CA THR A 6 11.04 -0.99 -6.95
C THR A 6 11.26 -1.05 -5.44
N ASP A 7 12.49 -0.84 -4.99
CA ASP A 7 12.80 -0.78 -3.55
C ASP A 7 12.07 0.37 -2.84
N ASN A 8 11.88 1.49 -3.53
CA ASN A 8 11.10 2.62 -3.03
C ASN A 8 9.63 2.22 -2.82
N GLN A 9 9.03 1.48 -3.77
CA GLN A 9 7.65 0.99 -3.62
C GLN A 9 7.52 0.04 -2.44
N VAL A 10 8.47 -0.89 -2.28
CA VAL A 10 8.45 -1.82 -1.14
C VAL A 10 8.61 -1.08 0.19
N THR A 11 9.47 -0.06 0.23
CA THR A 11 9.66 0.77 1.42
C THR A 11 8.41 1.57 1.76
N ALA A 12 7.74 2.17 0.77
CA ALA A 12 6.46 2.86 0.96
C ALA A 12 5.39 1.93 1.52
N ILE A 13 5.26 0.70 0.98
CA ILE A 13 4.30 -0.30 1.48
C ILE A 13 4.61 -0.66 2.93
N LYS A 14 5.89 -0.83 3.29
CA LYS A 14 6.31 -1.11 4.66
C LYS A 14 5.98 0.04 5.63
N ARG A 15 6.18 1.30 5.21
CA ARG A 15 5.84 2.49 6.01
C ARG A 15 4.35 2.58 6.26
N LYS A 16 3.54 2.57 5.21
CA LYS A 16 2.07 2.61 5.31
C LYS A 16 1.52 1.51 6.21
N ARG A 17 2.07 0.30 6.09
CA ARG A 17 1.72 -0.82 6.97
C ARG A 17 2.02 -0.53 8.45
N GLY A 18 3.15 0.11 8.72
CA GLY A 18 3.56 0.54 10.05
C GLY A 18 2.68 1.67 10.61
N GLU A 19 2.34 2.65 9.77
CA GLU A 19 1.43 3.77 10.10
C GLU A 19 0.03 3.27 10.48
N LEU A 20 -0.49 2.29 9.74
CA LEU A 20 -1.77 1.65 10.05
C LEU A 20 -1.69 0.61 11.19
N ASN A 21 -0.50 0.34 11.72
CA ASN A 21 -0.22 -0.68 12.73
C ASN A 21 -0.82 -2.07 12.41
N ILE A 22 -0.79 -2.47 11.14
CA ILE A 22 -1.34 -3.76 10.70
C ILE A 22 -0.25 -4.83 10.54
N SER A 23 -0.59 -6.07 10.90
CA SER A 23 0.29 -7.22 10.67
C SER A 23 0.36 -7.56 9.17
N VAL A 24 1.39 -8.34 8.77
CA VAL A 24 1.49 -8.86 7.39
C VAL A 24 0.28 -9.72 7.03
N LEU A 25 -0.30 -10.44 8.00
CA LEU A 25 -1.54 -11.19 7.83
C LEU A 25 -2.76 -10.27 7.66
N GLY A 26 -2.82 -9.16 8.39
CA GLY A 26 -3.86 -8.14 8.22
C GLY A 26 -3.83 -7.55 6.80
N LEU A 27 -2.64 -7.14 6.34
CA LEU A 27 -2.45 -6.65 4.98
C LEU A 27 -2.80 -7.69 3.92
N SER A 28 -2.43 -8.96 4.15
CA SER A 28 -2.74 -10.04 3.21
C SER A 28 -4.25 -10.24 3.06
N ARG A 29 -5.01 -10.14 4.16
CA ARG A 29 -6.46 -10.22 4.16
C ARG A 29 -7.09 -9.03 3.43
N GLN A 30 -6.63 -7.82 3.70
CA GLN A 30 -7.12 -6.59 3.04
C GLN A 30 -6.94 -6.65 1.52
N LEU A 31 -5.76 -7.09 1.05
CA LEU A 31 -5.46 -7.14 -0.38
C LEU A 31 -5.97 -8.42 -1.06
N GLY A 32 -6.45 -9.41 -0.30
CA GLY A 32 -6.74 -10.74 -0.81
C GLY A 32 -5.50 -11.37 -1.48
N LEU A 33 -4.36 -11.29 -0.81
CA LEU A 33 -3.08 -11.86 -1.23
C LEU A 33 -2.62 -12.91 -0.21
N SER A 34 -1.75 -13.83 -0.62
CA SER A 34 -1.17 -14.77 0.34
C SER A 34 -0.16 -14.05 1.24
N ARG A 35 -0.13 -14.41 2.53
CA ARG A 35 0.89 -13.93 3.48
C ARG A 35 2.30 -14.22 2.96
N TRP A 36 2.49 -15.39 2.34
CA TRP A 36 3.79 -15.81 1.80
C TRP A 36 4.27 -14.90 0.66
N THR A 37 3.35 -14.45 -0.21
CA THR A 37 3.66 -13.46 -1.25
C THR A 37 4.21 -12.17 -0.64
N LEU A 38 3.54 -11.64 0.40
CA LEU A 38 3.99 -10.43 1.08
C LEU A 38 5.32 -10.65 1.83
N ASP A 39 5.49 -11.78 2.52
CA ASP A 39 6.75 -12.11 3.19
C ASP A 39 7.92 -12.21 2.20
N ASN A 40 7.72 -12.78 1.01
CA ASN A 40 8.74 -12.84 -0.03
C ASN A 40 9.13 -11.44 -0.55
N ILE A 41 8.14 -10.58 -0.78
CA ILE A 41 8.37 -9.19 -1.19
C ILE A 41 9.13 -8.44 -0.09
N PHE A 42 8.72 -8.57 1.17
CA PHE A 42 9.28 -7.77 2.26
C PHE A 42 10.64 -8.25 2.77
N LYS A 43 10.88 -9.57 2.79
CA LYS A 43 12.06 -10.16 3.44
C LYS A 43 13.04 -10.80 2.47
N ARG A 44 12.56 -11.35 1.35
CA ARG A 44 13.40 -12.12 0.41
C ARG A 44 13.78 -11.36 -0.85
N ASN A 45 13.55 -10.05 -0.87
CA ASN A 45 13.79 -9.18 -2.02
C ASN A 45 13.11 -9.67 -3.32
N HIS A 46 12.02 -10.43 -3.21
CA HIS A 46 11.35 -10.98 -4.39
C HIS A 46 10.46 -9.90 -5.02
N ARG A 47 11.04 -9.13 -5.95
CA ARG A 47 10.39 -7.98 -6.60
C ARG A 47 9.47 -8.35 -7.76
N LYS A 48 9.64 -9.56 -8.33
CA LYS A 48 8.83 -10.05 -9.46
C LYS A 48 7.45 -10.50 -8.96
N VAL A 49 6.42 -9.80 -9.42
CA VAL A 49 5.02 -10.03 -9.05
C VAL A 49 4.13 -10.15 -10.27
N THR A 50 2.94 -10.71 -10.10
CA THR A 50 1.92 -10.68 -11.14
C THR A 50 1.34 -9.27 -11.28
N PRO A 51 0.83 -8.88 -12.47
CA PRO A 51 0.18 -7.58 -12.65
C PRO A 51 -0.97 -7.32 -11.67
N ALA A 52 -1.74 -8.36 -11.33
CA ALA A 52 -2.82 -8.25 -10.36
C ALA A 52 -2.31 -7.90 -8.95
N THR A 53 -1.23 -8.54 -8.50
CA THR A 53 -0.59 -8.23 -7.21
C THR A 53 0.01 -6.83 -7.21
N TYR A 54 0.66 -6.44 -8.32
CA TYR A 54 1.19 -5.09 -8.48
C TYR A 54 0.09 -4.04 -8.34
N LYS A 55 -1.00 -4.20 -9.10
CA LYS A 55 -2.15 -3.29 -9.06
C LYS A 55 -2.72 -3.16 -7.64
N LYS A 56 -2.97 -4.28 -6.95
CA LYS A 56 -3.47 -4.27 -5.58
C LYS A 56 -2.57 -3.50 -4.61
N LEU A 57 -1.25 -3.68 -4.69
CA LEU A 57 -0.29 -2.99 -3.83
C LEU A 57 -0.18 -1.51 -4.17
N SER A 58 -0.20 -1.16 -5.47
CA SER A 58 -0.18 0.23 -5.93
C SER A 58 -1.46 0.98 -5.58
N ASP A 59 -2.62 0.38 -5.84
CA ASP A 59 -3.93 0.96 -5.49
C ASP A 59 -4.00 1.19 -3.97
N TRP A 60 -3.57 0.20 -3.18
CA TRP A 60 -3.56 0.32 -1.73
C TRP A 60 -2.62 1.43 -1.24
N LEU A 61 -1.48 1.66 -1.89
CA LEU A 61 -0.64 2.82 -1.60
C LEU A 61 -1.35 4.14 -1.94
N ILE A 62 -2.00 4.21 -3.11
CA ILE A 62 -2.61 5.43 -3.66
C ILE A 62 -3.89 5.83 -2.93
N GLU A 63 -4.66 4.86 -2.41
CA GLU A 63 -5.95 5.11 -1.73
C GLU A 63 -5.83 6.13 -0.58
N GLU A 64 -4.66 6.28 0.03
CA GLU A 64 -4.41 7.31 1.03
C GLU A 64 -4.20 8.71 0.45
N TYR A 65 -3.55 8.86 -0.71
CA TYR A 65 -3.43 10.16 -1.36
C TYR A 65 -4.79 10.70 -1.79
N SER A 66 -5.66 9.84 -2.34
CA SER A 66 -7.03 10.23 -2.67
C SER A 66 -7.88 10.58 -1.44
N THR A 67 -7.55 10.02 -0.27
CA THR A 67 -8.27 10.29 0.99
C THR A 67 -7.70 11.50 1.74
N GLN A 68 -6.40 11.78 1.61
CA GLN A 68 -5.73 12.92 2.24
C GLN A 68 -6.10 14.23 1.53
N ASP A 69 -6.10 14.24 0.19
CA ASP A 69 -6.51 15.40 -0.61
C ASP A 69 -7.97 15.83 -0.30
N LEU A 70 -8.84 14.87 0.01
CA LEU A 70 -10.22 15.13 0.44
C LEU A 70 -10.33 15.68 1.87
N LYS A 71 -9.45 15.28 2.79
CA LYS A 71 -9.44 15.77 4.17
C LYS A 71 -8.89 17.18 4.27
N ASP A 72 -7.84 17.48 3.53
CA ASP A 72 -7.24 18.81 3.49
C ASP A 72 -8.18 19.84 2.81
N SER A 73 -8.95 19.40 1.80
CA SER A 73 -9.97 20.24 1.16
C SER A 73 -11.18 20.56 2.05
N GLN A 74 -11.57 19.65 2.95
CA GLN A 74 -12.69 19.87 3.88
C GLN A 74 -12.31 20.73 5.09
N ALA A 75 -11.04 20.67 5.55
CA ALA A 75 -10.55 21.48 6.65
C ALA A 75 -10.54 22.99 6.32
N VAL A 76 -10.26 23.36 5.06
CA VAL A 76 -10.27 24.76 4.60
C VAL A 76 -11.70 25.32 4.50
N ALA A 77 -12.69 24.49 4.18
CA ALA A 77 -14.08 24.92 4.01
C ALA A 77 -14.83 25.20 5.33
N THR A 78 -14.24 24.88 6.49
CA THR A 78 -14.90 25.04 7.79
C THR A 78 -14.31 26.17 8.64
N GLN A 79 -13.34 26.93 8.11
CA GLN A 79 -12.65 28.00 8.87
C GLN A 79 -13.13 29.43 8.53
N ASP A 80 -14.22 29.56 7.78
CA ASP A 80 -14.93 30.83 7.54
C ASP A 80 -16.35 30.76 8.13
N LYS A 81 -16.46 30.87 9.46
CA LYS A 81 -17.61 31.54 10.11
C LYS A 81 -17.35 31.93 11.55
#